data_AF-A0A836RTR2-F1
#
_entry.id   AF-A0A836RTR2-F1
#
_cell.length_a   1.000
_cell.length_b   1.000
_cell.length_c   1.000
_cell.angle_alpha   90.00
_cell.angle_beta   90.00
_cell.angle_gamma   90.00
#
_symmetry.space_group_name_H-M   'P 1'
#
loop_
_entity.id
_entity.type
_entity.pdbx_description
1 polymer ?
#
loop_
_entity_poly.entity_id
_entity_poly.type
_entity_poly.pdbx_seq_one_letter_code
_entity_poly.pdbx_strand_id
1 'polypeptide(L)'
;LVSRIKKYEMRNEDDSDLIKLAIIGRENVGKSSFVNTLLDQSRSIVTDIPGTTRDSIDSILQYKKREYLLIDTAGLKKKKRIKENVLFYSNLRTQRSIQRADVVLYMVDIHEGLSRQDVAVLNDAASQRKGIVLLLNKWDLIDKDHRTLDEYRREYTERLGVLRFIPQIYVSVINKQRLYKALDLATEVYEERRKRIPTARLNEFFLALIEKQTPPAVKGKEIKINYVTQVKSNPPVFAFYSNHPKLITENYQRFLENKLREQYGFVGVPVLLSFRQK
;
A
#
# COMPACT_ATOMS: atom_id res chain seq x y z
N LEU A 1 19.02 27.83 35.53
CA LEU A 1 18.91 26.56 34.77
C LEU A 1 17.45 26.26 34.43
N VAL A 2 16.75 27.24 33.85
CA VAL A 2 15.31 27.18 33.53
C VAL A 2 15.20 27.54 32.06
N SER A 3 15.35 26.54 31.18
CA SER A 3 15.14 26.71 29.74
C SER A 3 15.30 25.36 29.03
N ARG A 4 14.25 24.51 29.05
CA ARG A 4 13.97 23.52 27.97
C ARG A 4 12.69 22.68 28.18
N ILE A 5 11.68 23.21 28.88
CA ILE A 5 10.32 22.73 28.68
C ILE A 5 9.84 23.33 27.35
N LYS A 6 10.20 22.70 26.24
CA LYS A 6 9.56 22.97 24.95
C LYS A 6 8.16 22.35 25.04
N LYS A 7 7.22 23.21 25.46
CA LYS A 7 5.81 23.25 25.08
C LYS A 7 5.56 22.37 23.85
N TYR A 8 5.02 21.17 24.07
CA TYR A 8 4.38 20.39 23.02
C TYR A 8 3.08 21.12 22.73
N GLU A 9 3.16 22.14 21.88
CA GLU A 9 1.97 22.78 21.33
C GLU A 9 1.23 21.71 20.53
N MET A 10 -0.08 21.60 20.79
CA MET A 10 -0.98 20.69 20.10
C MET A 10 -0.83 20.92 18.59
N ARG A 11 -0.11 20.01 17.90
CA ARG A 11 -0.14 19.95 16.44
C ARG A 11 -1.57 19.61 16.03
N ASN A 12 -2.15 20.42 15.17
CA ASN A 12 -3.43 20.15 14.52
C ASN A 12 -3.43 18.73 13.93
N GLU A 13 -4.54 17.99 14.05
CA GLU A 13 -4.67 16.59 13.58
C GLU A 13 -4.36 16.39 12.09
N ASP A 14 -4.36 17.46 11.28
CA ASP A 14 -4.04 17.44 9.85
C ASP A 14 -2.55 17.62 9.51
N ASP A 15 -1.67 17.90 10.50
CA ASP A 15 -0.27 18.29 10.27
C ASP A 15 0.75 17.26 10.81
N SER A 16 0.31 16.03 11.08
CA SER A 16 1.25 14.96 11.44
C SER A 16 1.81 14.32 10.15
N ASP A 17 3.11 14.51 9.90
CA ASP A 17 3.93 13.73 8.94
C ASP A 17 4.05 12.22 9.29
N LEU A 18 3.14 11.72 10.13
CA LEU A 18 3.12 10.37 10.68
C LEU A 18 2.52 9.40 9.65
N ILE A 19 3.33 8.47 9.16
CA ILE A 19 2.88 7.42 8.23
C ILE A 19 2.46 6.18 9.03
N LYS A 20 1.20 5.76 8.92
CA LYS A 20 0.70 4.56 9.60
C LYS A 20 1.00 3.31 8.77
N LEU A 21 1.85 2.42 9.29
CA LEU A 21 2.28 1.19 8.61
C LEU A 21 1.76 -0.05 9.33
N ALA A 22 1.04 -0.93 8.64
CA ALA A 22 0.73 -2.27 9.16
C ALA A 22 1.67 -3.30 8.52
N ILE A 23 2.33 -4.12 9.35
CA ILE A 23 3.16 -5.24 8.89
C ILE A 23 2.35 -6.53 9.02
N ILE A 24 1.94 -7.08 7.88
CA ILE A 24 0.98 -8.19 7.79
C ILE A 24 1.62 -9.35 7.00
N GLY A 25 1.12 -10.56 7.17
CA GLY A 25 1.61 -11.76 6.47
C GLY A 25 1.39 -13.01 7.32
N ARG A 26 1.60 -14.20 6.72
CA ARG A 26 1.46 -15.49 7.42
C ARG A 26 2.41 -15.62 8.62
N GLU A 27 2.14 -16.57 9.51
CA GLU A 27 3.03 -16.82 10.64
C GLU A 27 4.44 -17.20 10.17
N ASN A 28 5.45 -16.92 10.98
CA ASN A 28 6.86 -17.30 10.73
C ASN A 28 7.54 -16.75 9.46
N VAL A 29 6.87 -15.89 8.67
CA VAL A 29 7.47 -15.20 7.51
C VAL A 29 8.53 -14.14 7.88
N GLY A 30 8.70 -13.82 9.16
CA GLY A 30 9.74 -12.89 9.67
C GLY A 30 9.26 -11.51 10.12
N LYS A 31 7.94 -11.27 10.24
CA LYS A 31 7.35 -9.97 10.64
C LYS A 31 7.90 -9.42 11.96
N SER A 32 7.94 -10.26 13.00
CA SER A 32 8.44 -9.91 14.33
C SER A 32 9.90 -9.49 14.29
N SER A 33 10.74 -10.28 13.62
CA SER A 33 12.15 -9.98 13.43
C SER A 33 12.35 -8.70 12.63
N PHE A 34 11.53 -8.45 11.61
CA PHE A 34 11.57 -7.21 10.81
C PHE A 34 11.31 -5.99 11.70
N VAL A 35 10.21 -6.01 12.47
CA VAL A 35 9.85 -4.90 13.37
C VAL A 35 10.91 -4.67 14.44
N ASN A 36 11.38 -5.72 15.12
CA ASN A 36 12.42 -5.58 16.14
C ASN A 36 13.70 -5.00 15.55
N THR A 37 14.14 -5.50 14.38
CA THR A 37 15.34 -5.00 13.71
C THR A 37 15.20 -3.52 13.34
N LEU A 38 14.04 -3.08 12.84
CA LEU A 38 13.80 -1.67 12.54
C LEU A 38 13.83 -0.79 13.79
N LEU A 39 13.25 -1.26 14.90
CA LEU A 39 13.20 -0.51 16.16
C LEU A 39 14.56 -0.46 16.87
N ASP A 40 15.35 -1.52 16.81
CA ASP A 40 16.67 -1.61 17.44
C ASP A 40 17.73 -0.77 16.70
N GLN A 41 17.63 -0.65 15.38
CA GLN A 41 18.60 0.10 14.58
C GLN A 41 18.25 1.58 14.41
N SER A 42 16.98 1.93 14.58
CA SER A 42 16.58 3.34 14.68
C SER A 42 16.86 3.82 16.11
N ARG A 43 17.23 5.09 16.27
CA ARG A 43 17.12 5.77 17.58
C ARG A 43 15.63 5.98 17.87
N SER A 44 14.88 4.90 18.02
CA SER A 44 13.43 4.93 18.22
C SER A 44 13.16 5.51 19.60
N ILE A 45 12.45 6.64 19.63
CA ILE A 45 11.81 7.09 20.86
C ILE A 45 10.49 6.33 20.93
N VAL A 46 10.44 5.32 21.79
CA VAL A 46 9.17 4.66 22.14
C VAL A 46 8.44 5.61 23.08
N THR A 47 7.54 6.41 22.54
CA THR A 47 6.65 7.27 23.31
C THR A 47 5.23 6.77 23.19
N ASP A 48 4.57 6.55 24.33
CA ASP A 48 3.14 6.30 24.40
C ASP A 48 2.39 7.57 23.95
N ILE A 49 1.50 7.44 22.98
CA ILE A 49 0.67 8.56 22.51
C ILE A 49 -0.53 8.70 23.47
N PRO A 50 -0.72 9.85 24.16
CA PRO A 50 -1.89 10.09 25.00
C PRO A 50 -3.17 10.03 24.15
N GLY A 51 -4.14 9.20 24.53
CA GLY A 51 -5.41 9.01 23.81
C GLY A 51 -5.54 7.67 23.07
N THR A 52 -4.48 6.86 23.02
CA THR A 52 -4.59 5.44 22.67
C THR A 52 -4.88 4.62 23.93
N THR A 53 -5.75 3.61 23.84
CA THR A 53 -6.08 2.72 24.97
C THR A 53 -4.82 2.16 25.62
N ARG A 54 -4.89 2.06 26.95
CA ARG A 54 -3.86 1.91 28.00
C ARG A 54 -2.90 0.70 27.92
N ASP A 55 -2.77 0.07 26.75
CA ASP A 55 -1.81 -0.98 26.42
C ASP A 55 -1.22 -0.65 25.03
N SER A 56 -0.05 -0.02 24.94
CA SER A 56 0.51 0.47 23.67
C SER A 56 0.86 -0.68 22.70
N ILE A 57 -0.10 -1.05 21.87
CA ILE A 57 0.05 -2.09 20.84
C ILE A 57 0.86 -1.60 19.63
N ASP A 58 0.99 -0.30 19.43
CA ASP A 58 1.70 0.32 18.31
C ASP A 58 3.10 0.81 18.75
N SER A 59 4.01 1.02 17.78
CA SER A 59 5.35 1.58 18.06
C SER A 59 5.66 2.73 17.13
N ILE A 60 6.33 3.78 17.63
CA ILE A 60 6.83 4.87 16.80
C ILE A 60 8.25 4.54 16.34
N LEU A 61 8.49 4.73 15.04
CA LEU A 61 9.79 4.58 14.39
C LEU A 61 10.16 5.92 13.74
N GLN A 62 11.34 6.45 14.06
CA GLN A 62 11.89 7.63 13.39
C GLN A 62 12.93 7.23 12.35
N TYR A 63 12.75 7.68 11.11
CA TYR A 63 13.66 7.40 10.01
C TYR A 63 13.63 8.54 8.98
N LYS A 64 14.81 9.03 8.54
CA LYS A 64 14.96 10.16 7.59
C LYS A 64 14.10 11.39 7.93
N LYS A 65 14.03 11.78 9.22
CA LYS A 65 13.22 12.90 9.74
C LYS A 65 11.70 12.72 9.58
N ARG A 66 11.23 11.52 9.21
CA ARG A 66 9.82 11.14 9.18
C ARG A 66 9.50 10.23 10.36
N GLU A 67 8.26 10.30 10.82
CA GLU A 67 7.74 9.42 11.86
C GLU A 67 6.83 8.37 11.24
N TYR A 68 6.98 7.14 11.69
CA TYR A 68 6.16 6.01 11.27
C TYR A 68 5.47 5.41 12.49
N LEU A 69 4.15 5.29 12.44
CA LEU A 69 3.39 4.52 13.42
C LEU A 69 3.26 3.09 12.94
N LEU A 70 4.04 2.19 13.54
CA LEU A 70 3.94 0.76 13.28
C LEU A 70 2.71 0.23 14.03
N ILE A 71 1.70 -0.17 13.29
CA ILE A 71 0.43 -0.64 13.81
C ILE A 71 0.59 -2.06 14.36
N ASP A 72 0.05 -2.28 15.56
CA ASP A 72 -0.20 -3.59 16.15
C ASP A 72 1.06 -4.46 16.36
N THR A 73 2.18 -3.78 16.66
CA THR A 73 3.49 -4.34 17.02
C THR A 73 3.53 -5.20 18.28
N ALA A 74 2.60 -5.08 19.24
CA ALA A 74 2.66 -5.86 20.49
C ALA A 74 2.62 -7.38 20.27
N GLY A 75 1.78 -7.87 19.35
CA GLY A 75 1.77 -9.29 18.98
C GLY A 75 2.90 -9.71 18.06
N LEU A 76 3.61 -8.75 17.47
CA LEU A 76 4.86 -9.02 16.77
C LEU A 76 6.02 -9.13 17.77
N LYS A 77 6.07 -8.30 18.83
CA LYS A 77 7.12 -8.32 19.86
C LYS A 77 7.03 -9.54 20.80
N LYS A 78 5.83 -10.01 21.15
CA LYS A 78 5.62 -11.04 22.20
C LYS A 78 5.81 -12.51 21.77
N LYS A 79 6.00 -12.83 20.48
CA LYS A 79 6.00 -14.22 19.98
C LYS A 79 7.34 -14.95 20.13
N LYS A 80 7.78 -15.17 21.39
CA LYS A 80 8.71 -16.27 21.72
C LYS A 80 8.03 -17.48 22.36
N ARG A 81 6.75 -17.44 22.78
CA ARG A 81 6.21 -18.53 23.62
C ARG A 81 4.69 -18.73 23.79
N ILE A 82 3.83 -18.33 22.85
CA ILE A 82 2.38 -18.60 23.00
C ILE A 82 1.80 -19.15 21.69
N LYS A 83 1.38 -20.42 21.72
CA LYS A 83 0.47 -21.03 20.74
C LYS A 83 -0.93 -20.50 21.05
N GLU A 84 -1.29 -19.33 20.54
CA GLU A 84 -2.69 -18.92 20.57
C GLU A 84 -3.45 -19.68 19.47
N ASN A 85 -4.07 -20.78 19.89
CA ASN A 85 -5.27 -21.31 19.24
C ASN A 85 -6.29 -20.17 19.19
N VAL A 86 -6.50 -19.60 18.01
CA VAL A 86 -7.79 -19.22 17.40
C VAL A 86 -7.43 -18.43 16.10
N LEU A 87 -7.50 -19.10 14.95
CA LEU A 87 -7.33 -18.48 13.63
C LEU A 87 -8.25 -17.25 13.42
N PHE A 88 -9.44 -17.28 14.04
CA PHE A 88 -10.44 -16.21 13.97
C PHE A 88 -9.96 -14.86 14.55
N TYR A 89 -9.26 -14.87 15.69
CA TYR A 89 -8.71 -13.64 16.28
C TYR A 89 -7.54 -13.09 15.45
N SER A 90 -6.79 -13.97 14.77
CA SER A 90 -5.72 -13.56 13.84
C SER A 90 -6.27 -12.78 12.63
N ASN A 91 -7.40 -13.23 12.07
CA ASN A 91 -8.05 -12.56 10.94
C ASN A 91 -8.66 -11.21 11.33
N LEU A 92 -9.42 -11.15 12.44
CA LEU A 92 -9.99 -9.88 12.93
C LEU A 92 -8.90 -8.85 13.25
N ARG A 93 -7.79 -9.30 13.82
CA ARG A 93 -6.63 -8.46 14.11
C ARG A 93 -5.99 -7.92 12.83
N THR A 94 -5.80 -8.78 11.83
CA THR A 94 -5.31 -8.39 10.50
C THR A 94 -6.21 -7.32 9.87
N GLN A 95 -7.52 -7.54 9.89
CA GLN A 95 -8.51 -6.58 9.38
C GLN A 95 -8.42 -5.21 10.06
N ARG A 96 -8.37 -5.18 11.40
CA ARG A 96 -8.20 -3.94 12.16
C ARG A 96 -6.90 -3.23 11.82
N SER A 97 -5.80 -3.96 11.64
CA SER A 97 -4.51 -3.39 11.26
C SER A 97 -4.55 -2.77 9.86
N ILE A 98 -5.19 -3.42 8.88
CA ILE A 98 -5.43 -2.84 7.54
C ILE A 98 -6.23 -1.54 7.66
N GLN A 99 -7.35 -1.55 8.38
CA GLN A 99 -8.22 -0.39 8.54
C GLN A 99 -7.50 0.83 9.12
N ARG A 100 -6.60 0.62 10.09
CA ARG A 100 -5.85 1.70 10.76
C ARG A 100 -4.63 2.20 9.96
N ALA A 101 -4.12 1.42 9.02
CA ALA A 101 -2.92 1.77 8.26
C ALA A 101 -3.20 2.74 7.10
N ASP A 102 -2.17 3.45 6.67
CA ASP A 102 -2.11 4.11 5.37
C ASP A 102 -1.50 3.21 4.31
N VAL A 103 -0.43 2.50 4.69
CA VAL A 103 0.28 1.55 3.85
C VAL A 103 0.41 0.20 4.57
N VAL A 104 0.09 -0.87 3.85
CA VAL A 104 0.26 -2.26 4.29
C VAL A 104 1.56 -2.81 3.71
N LEU A 105 2.46 -3.23 4.58
CA LEU A 105 3.65 -4.01 4.23
C LEU A 105 3.31 -5.48 4.38
N TYR A 106 2.95 -6.11 3.27
CA TYR A 106 2.58 -7.52 3.26
C TYR A 106 3.82 -8.39 3.05
N MET A 107 4.22 -9.13 4.08
CA MET A 107 5.42 -9.96 4.08
C MET A 107 5.10 -11.41 3.75
N VAL A 108 5.89 -11.96 2.83
CA VAL A 108 5.82 -13.34 2.36
C VAL A 108 7.20 -13.96 2.53
N ASP A 109 7.23 -15.21 2.99
CA ASP A 109 8.43 -16.04 2.87
C ASP A 109 8.58 -16.47 1.42
N ILE A 110 9.70 -16.11 0.80
CA ILE A 110 9.88 -16.35 -0.63
C ILE A 110 9.88 -17.83 -1.02
N HIS A 111 10.29 -18.74 -0.13
CA HIS A 111 10.25 -20.18 -0.40
C HIS A 111 8.83 -20.72 -0.43
N GLU A 112 7.97 -20.24 0.47
CA GLU A 112 6.58 -20.68 0.54
C GLU A 112 5.71 -19.99 -0.52
N GLY A 113 6.08 -18.77 -0.90
CA GLY A 113 5.41 -17.95 -1.89
C GLY A 113 4.02 -17.46 -1.50
N LEU A 114 3.33 -16.87 -2.48
CA LEU A 114 1.96 -16.37 -2.33
C LEU A 114 0.95 -17.53 -2.38
N SER A 115 0.19 -17.67 -1.31
CA SER A 115 -0.98 -18.55 -1.22
C SER A 115 -2.28 -17.81 -1.60
N ARG A 116 -3.37 -18.57 -1.79
CA ARG A 116 -4.71 -17.98 -2.03
C ARG A 116 -5.18 -17.08 -0.88
N GLN A 117 -4.84 -17.43 0.36
CA GLN A 117 -5.16 -16.61 1.53
C GLN A 117 -4.41 -15.28 1.50
N ASP A 118 -3.15 -15.29 1.05
CA ASP A 118 -2.35 -14.07 0.92
C ASP A 118 -2.98 -13.10 -0.09
N VAL A 119 -3.37 -13.64 -1.26
CA VAL A 119 -4.07 -12.87 -2.30
C VAL A 119 -5.42 -12.33 -1.79
N ALA A 120 -6.16 -13.07 -0.96
CA ALA A 120 -7.40 -12.58 -0.38
C ALA A 120 -7.16 -11.38 0.55
N VAL A 121 -6.13 -11.41 1.39
CA VAL A 121 -5.77 -10.28 2.26
C VAL A 121 -5.29 -9.07 1.46
N LEU A 122 -4.51 -9.27 0.40
CA LEU A 122 -4.09 -8.19 -0.50
C LEU A 122 -5.28 -7.52 -1.20
N ASN A 123 -6.26 -8.32 -1.66
CA ASN A 123 -7.50 -7.80 -2.26
C ASN A 123 -8.32 -7.00 -1.23
N ASP A 124 -8.41 -7.48 0.01
CA ASP A 124 -9.08 -6.75 1.07
C ASP A 124 -8.41 -5.39 1.35
N ALA A 125 -7.08 -5.36 1.50
CA ALA A 125 -6.34 -4.10 1.64
C ALA A 125 -6.57 -3.14 0.44
N ALA A 126 -6.63 -3.67 -0.78
CA ALA A 126 -6.90 -2.88 -1.98
C ALA A 126 -8.35 -2.35 -2.01
N SER A 127 -9.31 -3.16 -1.55
CA SER A 127 -10.73 -2.77 -1.43
C SER A 127 -10.92 -1.62 -0.43
N GLN A 128 -10.15 -1.64 0.65
CA GLN A 128 -10.08 -0.59 1.67
C GLN A 128 -9.20 0.61 1.27
N ARG A 129 -8.70 0.62 0.03
CA ARG A 129 -7.95 1.73 -0.57
C ARG A 129 -6.67 2.08 0.19
N LYS A 130 -5.99 1.05 0.71
CA LYS A 130 -4.69 1.18 1.36
C LYS A 130 -3.57 1.16 0.33
N GLY A 131 -2.48 1.87 0.60
CA GLY A 131 -1.23 1.62 -0.12
C GLY A 131 -0.72 0.22 0.23
N ILE A 132 -0.08 -0.48 -0.70
CA ILE A 132 0.39 -1.84 -0.47
C ILE A 132 1.80 -1.98 -1.03
N VAL A 133 2.67 -2.64 -0.27
CA VAL A 133 4.00 -3.08 -0.70
C VAL A 133 4.15 -4.56 -0.36
N LEU A 134 4.63 -5.36 -1.30
CA LEU A 134 4.92 -6.78 -1.10
C LEU A 134 6.39 -6.96 -0.69
N LEU A 135 6.62 -7.49 0.52
CA LEU A 135 7.94 -7.79 1.06
C LEU A 135 8.22 -9.28 0.89
N LEU A 136 9.14 -9.65 0.02
CA LEU A 136 9.59 -11.02 -0.18
C LEU A 136 10.82 -11.26 0.70
N ASN A 137 10.58 -11.82 1.88
CA ASN A 137 11.60 -12.06 2.90
C ASN A 137 12.31 -13.40 2.70
N LYS A 138 13.45 -13.56 3.38
CA LYS A 138 14.38 -14.69 3.26
C LYS A 138 15.05 -14.78 1.89
N TRP A 139 15.22 -13.63 1.23
CA TRP A 139 15.91 -13.54 -0.06
C TRP A 139 17.34 -14.08 -0.02
N ASP A 140 17.97 -14.08 1.15
CA ASP A 140 19.29 -14.67 1.37
C ASP A 140 19.35 -16.17 1.09
N LEU A 141 18.26 -16.91 1.29
CA LEU A 141 18.20 -18.37 1.12
C LEU A 141 18.03 -18.83 -0.33
N ILE A 142 17.76 -17.91 -1.26
CA ILE A 142 17.67 -18.20 -2.69
C ILE A 142 19.08 -18.23 -3.28
N ASP A 143 19.41 -19.30 -4.01
CA ASP A 143 20.58 -19.36 -4.87
C ASP A 143 20.37 -18.46 -6.09
N LYS A 144 21.32 -17.54 -6.31
CA LYS A 144 21.15 -16.43 -7.24
C LYS A 144 22.14 -16.52 -8.40
N ASP A 145 21.62 -16.32 -9.60
CA ASP A 145 22.36 -15.97 -10.79
C ASP A 145 21.95 -14.57 -11.30
N HIS A 146 22.40 -14.21 -12.51
CA HIS A 146 22.12 -12.91 -13.12
C HIS A 146 20.64 -12.71 -13.51
N ARG A 147 19.82 -13.78 -13.59
CA ARG A 147 18.43 -13.75 -14.06
C ARG A 147 17.40 -13.95 -12.96
N THR A 148 17.81 -14.54 -11.85
CA THR A 148 16.95 -14.95 -10.74
C THR A 148 16.01 -13.83 -10.30
N LEU A 149 16.51 -12.59 -10.11
CA LEU A 149 15.68 -11.48 -9.67
C LEU A 149 14.54 -11.16 -10.66
N ASP A 150 14.82 -11.17 -11.96
CA ASP A 150 13.82 -10.84 -12.98
C ASP A 150 12.82 -11.97 -13.20
N GLU A 151 13.26 -13.22 -13.04
CA GLU A 151 12.38 -14.39 -13.04
C GLU A 151 11.37 -14.34 -11.90
N TYR A 152 11.84 -14.15 -10.65
CA TYR A 152 10.97 -14.00 -9.50
C TYR A 152 10.04 -12.79 -9.64
N ARG A 153 10.51 -11.67 -10.20
CA ARG A 153 9.67 -10.48 -10.41
C ARG A 153 8.52 -10.78 -11.37
N ARG A 154 8.80 -11.43 -12.49
CA ARG A 154 7.78 -11.84 -13.47
C ARG A 154 6.78 -12.80 -12.85
N GLU A 155 7.28 -13.84 -12.20
CA GLU A 155 6.45 -14.86 -11.56
C GLU A 155 5.48 -14.25 -10.54
N TYR A 156 5.97 -13.39 -9.64
CA TYR A 156 5.11 -12.75 -8.64
C TYR A 156 4.17 -11.72 -9.26
N THR A 157 4.56 -11.04 -10.33
CA THR A 157 3.68 -10.13 -11.07
C THR A 157 2.51 -10.89 -11.70
N GLU A 158 2.77 -12.06 -12.27
CA GLU A 158 1.75 -12.95 -12.83
C GLU A 158 0.82 -13.48 -11.73
N ARG A 159 1.38 -13.95 -10.61
CA ARG A 159 0.59 -14.41 -9.45
C ARG A 159 -0.31 -13.33 -8.86
N LEU A 160 0.11 -12.06 -8.89
CA LEU A 160 -0.68 -10.92 -8.41
C LEU A 160 -1.85 -10.57 -9.34
N GLY A 161 -1.76 -10.87 -10.64
CA GLY A 161 -2.85 -10.68 -11.61
C GLY A 161 -3.36 -9.24 -11.68
N VAL A 162 -4.57 -8.98 -11.17
CA VAL A 162 -5.16 -7.63 -11.11
C VAL A 162 -4.46 -6.71 -10.11
N LEU A 163 -3.74 -7.29 -9.14
CA LEU A 163 -2.97 -6.57 -8.13
C LEU A 163 -1.52 -6.28 -8.56
N ARG A 164 -1.20 -6.39 -9.85
CA ARG A 164 0.14 -6.13 -10.41
C ARG A 164 0.69 -4.72 -10.14
N PHE A 165 -0.15 -3.79 -9.72
CA PHE A 165 0.27 -2.45 -9.31
C PHE A 165 1.07 -2.45 -7.99
N ILE A 166 1.03 -3.54 -7.22
CA ILE A 166 1.73 -3.66 -5.93
C ILE A 166 3.24 -3.82 -6.19
N PRO A 167 4.10 -2.89 -5.73
CA PRO A 167 5.53 -3.01 -5.87
C PRO A 167 6.09 -4.11 -4.97
N GLN A 168 7.15 -4.75 -5.45
CA GLN A 168 7.81 -5.87 -4.79
C GLN A 168 9.18 -5.44 -4.28
N ILE A 169 9.52 -5.82 -3.06
CA ILE A 169 10.87 -5.65 -2.52
C ILE A 169 11.36 -6.95 -1.87
N TYR A 170 12.54 -7.37 -2.30
CA TYR A 170 13.22 -8.58 -1.83
C TYR A 170 14.15 -8.22 -0.67
N VAL A 171 13.89 -8.76 0.50
CA VAL A 171 14.56 -8.43 1.76
C VAL A 171 15.12 -9.66 2.44
N SER A 172 16.14 -9.46 3.28
CA SER A 172 16.60 -10.46 4.24
C SER A 172 16.62 -9.81 5.61
N VAL A 173 15.70 -10.20 6.48
CA VAL A 173 15.65 -9.69 7.85
C VAL A 173 16.89 -10.10 8.64
N ILE A 174 17.30 -11.36 8.53
CA ILE A 174 18.45 -11.91 9.27
C ILE A 174 19.74 -11.17 8.88
N ASN A 175 19.94 -10.95 7.58
CA ASN A 175 21.12 -10.23 7.08
C ASN A 175 20.92 -8.71 7.02
N LYS A 176 19.81 -8.18 7.55
CA LYS A 176 19.47 -6.75 7.56
C LYS A 176 19.50 -6.11 6.16
N GLN A 177 19.23 -6.90 5.14
CA GLN A 177 19.31 -6.49 3.74
C GLN A 177 18.02 -5.77 3.33
N ARG A 178 18.18 -4.51 2.85
CA ARG A 178 17.11 -3.70 2.23
C ARG A 178 15.90 -3.39 3.12
N LEU A 179 16.02 -3.50 4.45
CA LEU A 179 14.92 -3.19 5.38
C LEU A 179 14.50 -1.72 5.31
N TYR A 180 15.47 -0.80 5.32
CA TYR A 180 15.22 0.63 5.16
C TYR A 180 14.71 1.02 3.76
N LYS A 181 15.11 0.25 2.73
CA LYS A 181 14.55 0.44 1.38
C LYS A 181 13.07 0.06 1.34
N ALA A 182 12.61 -0.86 2.18
CA ALA A 182 11.18 -1.17 2.30
C ALA A 182 10.42 0.00 2.93
N LEU A 183 11.01 0.73 3.88
CA LEU A 183 10.44 1.97 4.42
C LEU A 183 10.44 3.11 3.39
N ASP A 184 11.52 3.27 2.63
CA ASP A 184 11.58 4.24 1.52
C ASP A 184 10.45 3.97 0.51
N LEU A 185 10.28 2.71 0.08
CA LEU A 185 9.21 2.31 -0.83
C LEU A 185 7.82 2.49 -0.21
N ALA A 186 7.65 2.22 1.08
CA ALA A 186 6.39 2.49 1.77
C ALA A 186 6.05 3.99 1.77
N THR A 187 7.05 4.84 1.95
CA THR A 187 6.92 6.29 1.85
C THR A 187 6.57 6.72 0.43
N GLU A 188 7.22 6.18 -0.59
CA GLU A 188 6.86 6.45 -1.99
C GLU A 188 5.39 6.10 -2.27
N VAL A 189 4.93 4.92 -1.84
CA VAL A 189 3.52 4.51 -1.99
C VAL A 189 2.57 5.43 -1.21
N TYR A 190 2.96 5.89 -0.02
CA TYR A 190 2.20 6.86 0.76
C TYR A 190 2.02 8.20 0.02
N GLU A 191 3.10 8.72 -0.57
CA GLU A 191 3.06 9.97 -1.35
C GLU A 191 2.26 9.80 -2.65
N GLU A 192 2.44 8.68 -3.35
CA GLU A 192 1.66 8.31 -4.54
C GLU A 192 0.16 8.30 -4.24
N ARG A 193 -0.23 7.86 -3.03
CA ARG A 193 -1.61 7.82 -2.56
C ARG A 193 -2.18 9.21 -2.28
N ARG A 194 -1.35 10.26 -2.18
CA ARG A 194 -1.76 11.66 -1.97
C ARG A 194 -1.60 12.52 -3.22
N LYS A 195 -1.04 11.96 -4.30
CA LYS A 195 -0.74 12.68 -5.54
C LYS A 195 -2.00 13.29 -6.17
N ARG A 196 -1.90 14.57 -6.52
CA ARG A 196 -2.89 15.33 -7.27
C ARG A 196 -2.43 15.54 -8.71
N ILE A 197 -3.25 15.17 -9.68
CA ILE A 197 -3.04 15.47 -11.10
C ILE A 197 -3.96 16.63 -11.49
N PRO A 198 -3.43 17.71 -12.10
CA PRO A 198 -4.25 18.79 -12.60
C PRO A 198 -5.27 18.31 -13.64
N THR A 199 -6.51 18.78 -13.52
CA THR A 199 -7.61 18.45 -14.43
C THR A 199 -7.28 18.72 -15.89
N ALA A 200 -6.55 19.81 -16.18
CA ALA A 200 -6.12 20.12 -17.55
C ALA A 200 -5.27 18.99 -18.16
N ARG A 201 -4.26 18.49 -17.43
CA ARG A 201 -3.41 17.39 -17.87
C ARG A 201 -4.18 16.08 -18.05
N LEU A 202 -5.15 15.81 -17.18
CA LEU A 202 -6.03 14.65 -17.32
C LEU A 202 -6.84 14.72 -18.61
N ASN A 203 -7.44 15.87 -18.92
CA ASN A 203 -8.24 16.04 -20.13
C ASN A 203 -7.37 15.98 -21.38
N GLU A 204 -6.22 16.66 -21.40
CA GLU A 204 -5.26 16.60 -22.51
C GLU A 204 -4.89 15.15 -22.85
N PHE A 205 -4.52 14.36 -21.83
CA PHE A 205 -4.12 12.98 -22.03
C PHE A 205 -5.30 12.07 -22.41
N PHE A 206 -6.37 12.06 -21.62
CA PHE A 206 -7.45 11.09 -21.81
C PHE A 206 -8.31 11.39 -23.02
N LEU A 207 -8.60 12.65 -23.33
CA LEU A 207 -9.44 12.95 -24.50
C LEU A 207 -8.71 12.57 -25.80
N ALA A 208 -7.40 12.87 -25.91
CA ALA A 208 -6.59 12.43 -27.04
C ALA A 208 -6.47 10.90 -27.14
N LEU A 209 -6.39 10.20 -26.00
CA LEU A 209 -6.36 8.74 -25.97
C LEU A 209 -7.69 8.12 -26.41
N ILE A 210 -8.80 8.66 -25.92
CA ILE A 210 -10.16 8.16 -26.18
C ILE A 210 -10.57 8.41 -27.64
N GLU A 211 -10.11 9.50 -28.24
CA GLU A 211 -10.29 9.76 -29.66
C GLU A 211 -9.60 8.70 -30.54
N LYS A 212 -8.39 8.27 -30.15
CA LYS A 212 -7.65 7.20 -30.86
C LYS A 212 -8.22 5.81 -30.62
N GLN A 213 -8.70 5.54 -29.40
CA GLN A 213 -9.31 4.27 -29.01
C GLN A 213 -10.65 4.53 -28.34
N THR A 214 -11.69 4.65 -29.15
CA THR A 214 -13.05 4.93 -28.70
C THR A 214 -13.63 3.78 -27.87
N PRO A 215 -14.47 4.06 -26.86
CA PRO A 215 -15.20 3.01 -26.18
C PRO A 215 -16.13 2.29 -27.18
N PRO A 216 -16.25 0.96 -27.12
CA PRO A 216 -17.11 0.22 -28.04
C PRO A 216 -18.58 0.64 -27.84
N ALA A 217 -19.33 0.73 -28.94
CA ALA A 217 -20.77 0.94 -28.87
C ALA A 217 -21.45 -0.27 -28.23
N VAL A 218 -22.40 -0.02 -27.33
CA VAL A 218 -23.14 -1.08 -26.62
C VAL A 218 -24.63 -0.84 -26.80
N LYS A 219 -25.35 -1.88 -27.26
CA LYS A 219 -26.80 -1.80 -27.57
C LYS A 219 -27.13 -0.66 -28.56
N GLY A 220 -26.29 -0.48 -29.59
CA GLY A 220 -26.45 0.56 -30.62
C GLY A 220 -26.21 1.99 -30.12
N LYS A 221 -25.76 2.19 -28.88
CA LYS A 221 -25.48 3.50 -28.30
C LYS A 221 -23.99 3.80 -28.37
N GLU A 222 -23.66 4.92 -29.00
CA GLU A 222 -22.31 5.47 -29.02
C GLU A 222 -21.95 6.05 -27.64
N ILE A 223 -20.81 5.65 -27.10
CA ILE A 223 -20.35 6.09 -25.78
C ILE A 223 -19.29 7.16 -25.96
N LYS A 224 -19.54 8.35 -25.40
CA LYS A 224 -18.63 9.49 -25.42
C LYS A 224 -18.19 9.80 -24.00
N ILE A 225 -16.91 10.10 -23.83
CA ILE A 225 -16.33 10.61 -22.58
C ILE A 225 -15.72 11.97 -22.93
N ASN A 226 -16.22 13.03 -22.31
CA ASN A 226 -15.89 14.41 -22.72
C ASN A 226 -15.11 15.17 -21.65
N TYR A 227 -15.00 14.63 -20.45
CA TYR A 227 -14.33 15.29 -19.35
C TYR A 227 -13.83 14.30 -18.31
N VAL A 228 -12.63 14.52 -17.81
CA VAL A 228 -11.99 13.70 -16.78
C VAL A 228 -11.44 14.61 -15.69
N THR A 229 -11.65 14.25 -14.42
CA THR A 229 -11.07 14.98 -13.29
C THR A 229 -10.75 14.06 -12.13
N GLN A 230 -9.77 14.43 -11.30
CA GLN A 230 -9.52 13.75 -10.04
C GLN A 230 -10.43 14.36 -8.96
N VAL A 231 -11.33 13.59 -8.37
CA VAL A 231 -12.27 14.09 -7.35
C VAL A 231 -11.70 13.98 -5.93
N LYS A 232 -10.82 13.01 -5.68
CA LYS A 232 -10.15 12.82 -4.39
C LYS A 232 -8.71 12.41 -4.62
N SER A 233 -7.79 12.93 -3.80
CA SER A 233 -6.37 12.53 -3.88
C SER A 233 -6.06 11.33 -3.00
N ASN A 234 -6.57 11.27 -1.76
CA ASN A 234 -6.31 10.18 -0.82
C ASN A 234 -7.61 9.52 -0.30
N PRO A 235 -7.98 8.31 -0.77
CA PRO A 235 -7.38 7.61 -1.90
C PRO A 235 -7.68 8.28 -3.25
N PRO A 236 -6.91 7.97 -4.31
CA PRO A 236 -7.10 8.59 -5.62
C PRO A 236 -8.36 8.09 -6.31
N VAL A 237 -9.26 9.02 -6.62
CA VAL A 237 -10.51 8.76 -7.34
C VAL A 237 -10.58 9.67 -8.56
N PHE A 238 -10.79 9.08 -9.73
CA PHE A 238 -10.92 9.78 -11.01
C PHE A 238 -12.33 9.63 -11.54
N ALA A 239 -12.98 10.76 -11.84
CA ALA A 239 -14.31 10.79 -12.44
C ALA A 239 -14.19 11.02 -13.94
N PHE A 240 -14.79 10.11 -14.72
CA PHE A 240 -14.93 10.17 -16.17
C PHE A 240 -16.40 10.48 -16.48
N TYR A 241 -16.67 11.60 -17.12
CA TYR A 241 -18.02 12.05 -17.45
C TYR A 241 -18.40 11.60 -18.85
N SER A 242 -19.48 10.81 -18.93
CA SER A 242 -19.95 10.16 -20.14
C SER A 242 -21.44 10.38 -20.36
N ASN A 243 -21.87 10.31 -21.63
CA ASN A 243 -23.30 10.25 -21.96
C ASN A 243 -23.97 8.94 -21.48
N HIS A 244 -23.24 7.82 -21.45
CA HIS A 244 -23.74 6.50 -21.09
C HIS A 244 -22.77 5.76 -20.14
N PRO A 245 -22.56 6.26 -18.90
CA PRO A 245 -21.55 5.71 -17.98
C PRO A 245 -21.76 4.22 -17.66
N LYS A 246 -23.03 3.78 -17.55
CA LYS A 246 -23.39 2.39 -17.25
C LYS A 246 -23.07 1.40 -18.38
N LEU A 247 -22.77 1.90 -19.58
CA LEU A 247 -22.47 1.06 -20.75
C LEU A 247 -20.96 0.90 -20.97
N ILE A 248 -20.12 1.57 -20.18
CA ILE A 248 -18.66 1.45 -20.29
C ILE A 248 -18.24 0.08 -19.74
N THR A 249 -17.74 -0.77 -20.64
CA THR A 249 -17.36 -2.14 -20.34
C THR A 249 -16.16 -2.22 -19.41
N GLU A 250 -16.08 -3.25 -18.56
CA GLU A 250 -14.95 -3.43 -17.64
C GLU A 250 -13.59 -3.45 -18.36
N ASN A 251 -13.51 -4.03 -19.56
CA ASN A 251 -12.28 -4.07 -20.34
C ASN A 251 -11.80 -2.66 -20.69
N TYR A 252 -12.72 -1.76 -21.06
CA TYR A 252 -12.38 -0.37 -21.33
C TYR A 252 -12.01 0.39 -20.06
N GLN A 253 -12.67 0.10 -18.92
CA GLN A 253 -12.28 0.66 -17.62
C GLN A 253 -10.86 0.25 -17.24
N ARG A 254 -10.50 -1.04 -17.40
CA ARG A 254 -9.14 -1.56 -17.15
C ARG A 254 -8.12 -0.94 -18.10
N PHE A 255 -8.48 -0.73 -19.37
CA PHE A 255 -7.64 -0.02 -20.33
C PHE A 255 -7.33 1.42 -19.86
N LEU A 256 -8.36 2.18 -19.46
CA LEU A 256 -8.17 3.53 -18.93
C LEU A 256 -7.34 3.54 -17.65
N GLU A 257 -7.54 2.58 -16.74
CA GLU A 257 -6.74 2.45 -15.52
C GLU A 257 -5.27 2.16 -15.85
N ASN A 258 -5.00 1.21 -16.75
CA ASN A 258 -3.64 0.90 -17.17
C ASN A 258 -2.96 2.11 -17.78
N LYS A 259 -3.65 2.86 -18.66
CA LYS A 259 -3.12 4.08 -19.27
C LYS A 259 -2.90 5.20 -18.27
N LEU A 260 -3.77 5.33 -17.27
CA LEU A 260 -3.55 6.23 -16.14
C LEU A 260 -2.25 5.87 -15.42
N ARG A 261 -2.04 4.58 -15.13
CA ARG A 261 -0.88 4.10 -14.38
C ARG A 261 0.42 4.24 -15.16
N GLU A 262 0.40 3.92 -16.46
CA GLU A 262 1.54 4.12 -17.37
C GLU A 262 1.96 5.60 -17.42
N GLN A 263 1.01 6.52 -17.53
CA GLN A 263 1.29 7.94 -17.69
C GLN A 263 1.64 8.63 -16.37
N TYR A 264 0.94 8.28 -15.29
CA TYR A 264 0.98 9.02 -14.04
C TYR A 264 1.47 8.22 -12.84
N GLY A 265 1.72 6.91 -12.93
CA GLY A 265 2.20 6.07 -11.82
C GLY A 265 1.07 5.44 -10.99
N PHE A 266 0.95 5.80 -9.71
CA PHE A 266 0.12 5.16 -8.69
C PHE A 266 0.58 3.75 -8.32
N VAL A 267 1.90 3.53 -8.35
CA VAL A 267 2.52 2.28 -7.92
C VAL A 267 2.19 2.05 -6.45
N GLY A 268 1.72 0.85 -6.13
CA GLY A 268 1.30 0.44 -4.79
C GLY A 268 -0.05 1.01 -4.35
N VAL A 269 -0.73 1.78 -5.19
CA VAL A 269 -1.98 2.46 -4.82
C VAL A 269 -3.16 1.94 -5.64
N PRO A 270 -4.24 1.48 -4.99
CA PRO A 270 -5.51 1.21 -5.64
C PRO A 270 -6.10 2.52 -6.16
N VAL A 271 -6.40 2.57 -7.47
CA VAL A 271 -7.06 3.71 -8.10
C VAL A 271 -8.52 3.37 -8.37
N LEU A 272 -9.42 4.31 -8.09
CA LEU A 272 -10.84 4.16 -8.41
C LEU A 272 -11.22 5.02 -9.62
N LEU A 273 -11.72 4.37 -10.67
CA LEU A 273 -12.37 5.05 -11.78
C LEU A 273 -13.89 5.08 -11.52
N SER A 274 -14.47 6.28 -11.53
CA SER A 274 -15.90 6.53 -11.37
C SER A 274 -16.44 7.07 -12.67
N PHE A 275 -17.42 6.38 -13.26
CA PHE A 275 -18.07 6.83 -14.48
C PHE A 275 -19.40 7.49 -14.13
N ARG A 276 -19.57 8.75 -14.54
CA ARG A 276 -20.71 9.59 -14.15
C ARG A 276 -21.41 10.11 -15.39
N GLN A 277 -22.72 10.33 -15.26
CA GLN A 277 -23.47 10.98 -16.32
C GLN A 277 -23.15 12.47 -16.29
N LYS A 278 -22.91 13.06 -17.46
CA LYS A 278 -22.79 14.51 -17.61
C LYS A 278 -24.13 15.17 -17.37
#